data_AF-A0A955E518-F1
#
_entry.id   AF-A0A955E518-F1
#
_cell.length_a   1.000
_cell.length_b   1.000
_cell.length_c   1.000
_cell.angle_alpha   90.00
_cell.angle_beta   90.00
_cell.angle_gamma   90.00
#
_symmetry.space_group_name_H-M   'P 1'
#
loop_
_entity.id
_entity.type
_entity.pdbx_description
1 polymer ?
#
loop_
_entity_poly.entity_id
_entity_poly.type
_entity_poly.pdbx_seq_one_letter_code
_entity_poly.pdbx_strand_id
1 'polypeptide(L)'
;MRCGDRECGPACGVPGVGRRDPCTYTLAMSVTFKQTTLDNGMTILAEIDPEAHSSAAGFFVKAGARDESTDLMGVSHYLEHMMF
;
A
#
# COMPACT_ATOMS: atom_id res chain seq x y z
N MET A 1 38.05 -0.73 -21.97
CA MET A 1 37.32 -1.38 -23.07
C MET A 1 35.87 -1.58 -22.65
N ARG A 2 34.94 -0.84 -23.27
CA ARG A 2 33.49 -1.05 -23.12
C ARG A 2 33.08 -2.25 -23.98
N CYS A 3 32.29 -3.16 -23.42
CA CYS A 3 31.41 -4.08 -24.15
C CYS A 3 30.00 -3.72 -23.67
N GLY A 4 29.12 -3.03 -24.40
CA GLY A 4 28.94 -3.06 -25.85
C GLY A 4 27.98 -4.19 -26.18
N ASP A 5 26.68 -3.89 -26.10
CA ASP A 5 25.58 -4.43 -26.91
C ASP A 5 25.68 -5.91 -27.32
N ARG A 6 25.04 -6.81 -26.57
CA ARG A 6 24.67 -8.13 -27.08
C ARG A 6 23.26 -8.54 -26.64
N GLU A 7 22.39 -8.57 -27.64
CA GLU A 7 21.11 -9.27 -27.69
C GLU A 7 21.25 -10.67 -27.10
N CYS A 8 20.33 -11.02 -26.20
CA CYS A 8 20.28 -12.34 -25.57
C CYS A 8 19.74 -13.37 -26.59
N GLY A 9 20.63 -13.91 -27.42
CA GLY A 9 20.34 -15.05 -28.31
C GLY A 9 20.28 -16.40 -27.56
N PRO A 10 19.68 -17.44 -28.17
CA PRO A 10 19.14 -18.58 -27.43
C PRO A 10 20.19 -19.64 -27.08
N ALA A 11 19.97 -20.27 -25.93
CA ALA A 11 20.39 -21.63 -25.55
C ALA A 11 21.91 -21.95 -25.59
N CYS A 12 22.56 -21.75 -24.43
CA CYS A 12 23.63 -22.66 -24.01
C CYS A 12 23.14 -23.34 -22.73
N GLY A 13 22.62 -24.56 -22.88
CA GLY A 13 22.08 -25.38 -21.81
C GLY A 13 23.20 -26.01 -21.00
N VAL A 14 23.17 -25.78 -19.68
CA VAL A 14 23.89 -26.58 -18.70
C VAL A 14 22.86 -27.41 -17.93
N PRO A 15 22.99 -28.75 -17.86
CA PRO A 15 22.10 -29.55 -17.03
C PRO A 15 22.52 -29.41 -15.56
N GLY A 16 21.61 -28.94 -14.71
CA GLY A 16 21.71 -29.14 -13.25
C GLY A 16 22.04 -27.94 -12.37
N VAL A 17 22.27 -26.74 -12.93
CA VAL A 17 22.30 -25.50 -12.13
C VAL A 17 21.29 -24.55 -12.73
N GLY A 18 20.15 -24.39 -12.06
CA GLY A 18 19.15 -23.39 -12.41
C GLY A 18 19.84 -22.03 -12.49
N ARG A 19 20.01 -21.54 -13.71
CA ARG A 19 20.53 -20.22 -14.02
C ARG A 19 19.62 -19.24 -13.28
N ARG A 20 20.11 -18.64 -12.19
CA ARG A 20 19.40 -17.54 -11.55
C ARG A 20 19.52 -16.37 -12.51
N ASP A 21 18.54 -16.25 -13.39
CA ASP A 21 18.43 -15.14 -14.30
C ASP A 21 18.24 -13.87 -13.46
N PRO A 22 19.14 -12.88 -13.51
CA PRO A 22 18.96 -11.61 -12.79
C PRO A 22 17.79 -10.78 -13.35
N CYS A 23 17.19 -11.20 -14.47
CA CYS A 23 16.04 -10.57 -15.11
C CYS A 23 14.68 -11.07 -14.58
N THR A 24 14.63 -12.09 -13.70
CA THR A 24 13.36 -12.61 -13.16
C THR A 24 13.03 -12.06 -11.76
N TYR A 25 13.73 -11.02 -11.30
CA TYR A 25 13.34 -10.25 -10.10
C TYR A 25 12.68 -8.91 -10.45
N THR A 26 12.35 -8.68 -11.72
CA THR A 26 11.66 -7.46 -12.20
C THR A 26 10.16 -7.66 -12.36
N LEU A 27 9.56 -8.51 -11.52
CA LEU A 27 8.13 -8.40 -11.17
C LEU A 27 8.11 -7.84 -9.76
N ALA A 28 8.36 -6.53 -9.67
CA ALA A 28 8.24 -5.83 -8.42
C ALA A 28 6.85 -6.13 -7.84
N MET A 29 6.82 -6.71 -6.65
CA MET A 29 5.63 -6.83 -5.80
C MET A 29 5.31 -5.42 -5.30
N SER A 30 4.93 -4.57 -6.23
CA SER A 30 4.78 -3.14 -6.02
C SER A 30 3.41 -2.91 -5.44
N VAL A 31 3.40 -2.58 -4.16
CA VAL A 31 2.27 -1.95 -3.50
C VAL A 31 1.70 -0.85 -4.38
N THR A 32 0.40 -0.92 -4.69
CA THR A 32 -0.30 0.07 -5.51
C THR A 32 -1.13 0.98 -4.62
N PHE A 33 -0.89 2.29 -4.72
CA PHE A 33 -1.70 3.29 -4.03
C PHE A 33 -2.83 3.77 -4.93
N LYS A 34 -4.05 3.84 -4.38
CA LYS A 34 -5.22 4.41 -5.05
C LYS A 34 -5.89 5.43 -4.13
N GLN A 35 -6.40 6.49 -4.75
CA GLN A 35 -7.18 7.52 -4.07
C GLN A 35 -8.42 7.83 -4.90
N THR A 36 -9.55 8.01 -4.23
CA THR A 36 -10.78 8.52 -4.86
C THR A 36 -11.55 9.39 -3.87
N THR A 37 -12.34 10.32 -4.40
CA THR A 37 -13.30 11.09 -3.63
C THR A 37 -14.69 10.72 -4.11
N LEU A 38 -15.59 10.40 -3.18
CA LEU A 38 -16.98 10.05 -3.49
C LEU A 38 -17.83 11.32 -3.67
N ASP A 39 -19.02 11.16 -4.25
CA ASP A 39 -19.96 12.27 -4.48
C ASP A 39 -20.41 12.98 -3.19
N ASN A 40 -20.33 12.30 -2.03
CA ASN A 40 -20.61 12.88 -0.73
C ASN A 40 -19.42 13.65 -0.11
N GLY A 41 -18.30 13.77 -0.84
CA GLY A 41 -17.08 14.44 -0.40
C GLY A 41 -16.11 13.58 0.43
N MET A 42 -16.43 12.32 0.72
CA MET A 42 -15.52 11.43 1.46
C MET A 42 -14.32 11.03 0.60
N THR A 43 -13.11 11.19 1.15
CA THR A 43 -11.87 10.74 0.50
C THR A 43 -11.49 9.35 0.99
N ILE A 44 -11.25 8.44 0.05
CA ILE A 44 -10.78 7.09 0.31
C ILE A 44 -9.35 6.98 -0.21
N LEU A 45 -8.44 6.49 0.64
CA LEU A 45 -7.09 6.10 0.26
C LEU A 45 -6.94 4.61 0.52
N ALA A 46 -6.34 3.90 -0.44
CA ALA A 46 -6.11 2.47 -0.36
C ALA A 46 -4.67 2.13 -0.77
N GLU A 47 -4.05 1.27 0.03
CA GLU A 47 -2.79 0.61 -0.26
C GLU A 47 -3.10 -0.83 -0.64
N ILE A 48 -2.66 -1.26 -1.83
CA ILE A 48 -2.95 -2.59 -2.37
C ILE A 48 -1.65 -3.36 -2.49
N ASP A 49 -1.43 -4.27 -1.56
CA ASP A 49 -0.31 -5.21 -1.57
C ASP A 49 -0.83 -6.64 -1.92
N PRO A 50 -0.40 -7.23 -3.05
CA PRO A 50 -0.76 -8.60 -3.41
C PRO A 50 -0.29 -9.68 -2.42
N GLU A 51 0.71 -9.41 -1.58
CA GLU A 51 1.22 -10.37 -0.57
C GLU A 51 0.58 -10.21 0.81
N ALA A 52 -0.28 -9.20 1.01
CA ALA A 52 -0.87 -8.95 2.31
C ALA A 52 -1.78 -10.11 2.74
N HIS A 53 -1.45 -10.72 3.89
CA HIS A 53 -2.26 -11.77 4.51
C HIS A 53 -3.42 -11.24 5.36
N SER A 54 -3.48 -9.93 5.58
CA SER A 54 -4.53 -9.25 6.36
C SER A 54 -4.85 -7.90 5.74
N SER A 55 -6.06 -7.41 6.04
CA SER A 55 -6.52 -6.08 5.66
C SER A 55 -6.74 -5.22 6.91
N ALA A 56 -6.35 -3.96 6.84
CA ALA A 56 -6.70 -2.96 7.85
C ALA A 56 -7.56 -1.87 7.21
N ALA A 57 -8.50 -1.33 7.98
CA ALA A 57 -9.30 -0.19 7.59
C ALA A 57 -9.39 0.79 8.77
N GLY A 58 -9.36 2.09 8.47
CA GLY A 58 -9.52 3.15 9.44
C GLY A 58 -10.44 4.23 8.88
N PHE A 59 -11.20 4.85 9.76
CA PHE A 59 -12.06 5.99 9.42
C PHE A 59 -11.61 7.20 10.24
N PHE A 60 -11.31 8.30 9.57
CA PHE A 60 -10.81 9.51 10.20
C PHE A 60 -11.83 10.63 10.03
N VAL A 61 -12.22 11.22 11.16
CA VAL A 61 -13.10 12.40 11.19
C VAL A 61 -12.25 13.60 11.54
N LYS A 62 -12.45 14.72 10.84
CA LYS A 62 -11.80 16.00 11.13
C LYS A 62 -12.48 16.71 12.30
N ALA A 63 -12.57 16.02 13.44
CA ALA A 63 -13.10 16.52 14.71
C ALA A 63 -12.49 15.73 15.88
N GLY A 64 -12.35 16.36 17.04
CA GLY A 64 -11.98 15.67 18.28
C GLY A 64 -12.03 16.59 19.49
N ALA A 65 -11.35 16.22 20.57
CA ALA A 65 -11.37 16.96 21.84
C ALA A 65 -10.93 18.44 21.74
N ARG A 66 -10.18 18.80 20.69
CA ARG A 66 -9.76 20.19 20.43
C ARG A 66 -10.91 21.08 19.94
N ASP A 67 -11.94 20.48 19.36
CA ASP A 67 -13.09 21.17 18.79
C ASP A 67 -14.24 21.34 19.81
N GLU A 68 -14.00 20.94 21.06
CA GLU A 68 -14.98 20.98 22.14
C GLU A 68 -14.95 22.29 22.93
N SER A 69 -16.12 22.77 23.34
CA SER A 69 -16.21 23.81 24.37
C SER A 69 -15.78 23.24 25.73
N THR A 70 -15.23 24.07 26.60
CA THR A 70 -14.75 23.64 27.93
C THR A 70 -15.80 22.87 28.75
N ASP A 71 -17.08 23.26 28.65
CA ASP A 71 -18.17 22.62 29.39
C ASP A 71 -18.55 21.21 28.87
N LEU A 72 -18.06 20.83 27.69
CA LEU A 72 -18.36 19.57 27.00
C LEU A 72 -17.10 18.71 26.75
N MET A 73 -15.99 19.04 27.41
CA MET A 73 -14.73 18.31 27.23
C MET A 73 -14.90 16.82 27.53
N GLY A 74 -14.48 15.98 26.60
CA GLY A 74 -14.54 14.52 26.69
C GLY A 74 -15.68 13.87 25.89
N VAL A 75 -16.54 14.65 25.23
CA VAL A 75 -17.64 14.10 24.42
C VAL A 75 -17.13 13.28 23.22
N SER A 76 -16.09 13.72 22.54
CA SER A 76 -15.50 13.01 21.39
C SER A 76 -14.93 11.67 21.81
N HIS A 77 -14.23 11.64 22.95
CA HIS A 77 -13.72 10.40 23.52
C HIS A 77 -14.85 9.48 24.00
N TYR A 78 -15.90 10.05 24.60
CA TYR A 78 -17.10 9.31 24.95
C TYR A 78 -17.78 8.71 23.71
N LEU A 79 -17.91 9.46 22.62
CA LEU A 79 -18.48 8.97 21.36
C LEU A 79 -17.62 7.87 20.72
N GLU A 80 -16.29 8.00 20.77
CA GLU A 80 -15.37 6.93 20.35
C GLU A 80 -15.62 5.63 21.13
N HIS A 81 -15.80 5.75 22.45
CA HIS A 81 -16.16 4.61 23.30
C HIS A 81 -17.54 4.02 23.04
N MET A 82 -18.49 4.78 22.48
CA MET A 82 -19.83 4.25 22.15
C MET A 82 -19.87 3.62 20.76
N MET A 83 -18.84 3.80 19.94
CA MET A 83 -18.75 3.23 18.60
C MET A 83 -18.29 1.75 18.62
N PHE A 84 -17.75 1.29 19.75
CA PHE A 84 -17.23 -0.07 19.97
C PHE A 84 -17.66 -0.63 21.33
#